data_AF-A0A7C4LCD5-F1
#
_entry.id   AF-A0A7C4LCD5-F1
#
_cell.length_a   1.000
_cell.length_b   1.000
_cell.length_c   1.000
_cell.angle_alpha   90.00
_cell.angle_beta   90.00
_cell.angle_gamma   90.00
#
_symmetry.space_group_name_H-M   'P 1'
#
loop_
_entity.id
_entity.type
_entity.pdbx_description
1 polymer ?
#
loop_
_entity_poly.entity_id
_entity_poly.type
_entity_poly.pdbx_seq_one_letter_code
_entity_poly.pdbx_strand_id
1 'polypeptide(L)'
;MYRACLMIGLLFALALTACAAEPPTAGQLLAFGQVCDKANDGQRVAVEGYLLLPDEFTESSSVVLRLYEVLAVDSARIGVTVQFGTDANQLENVPTQYTDDDLKVHTAGGQVVGYQDKVRVSGKVYFPLVDQDFACGLENPLIELAAGE
;
A
#
# COMPACT_ATOMS: atom_id res chain seq x y z
N MET A 1 20.22 45.14 47.53
CA MET A 1 19.82 43.95 48.30
C MET A 1 18.30 43.84 48.24
N TYR A 2 17.75 42.94 47.43
CA TYR A 2 16.57 42.09 47.71
C TYR A 2 16.46 41.08 46.57
N ARG A 3 16.40 39.81 46.97
CA ARG A 3 16.38 38.59 46.17
C ARG A 3 14.95 38.30 45.66
N ALA A 4 14.92 37.51 44.60
CA ALA A 4 13.85 36.57 44.23
C ALA A 4 12.52 37.18 43.77
N CYS A 5 12.36 37.29 42.45
CA CYS A 5 11.08 37.05 41.83
C CYS A 5 11.27 36.49 40.42
N LEU A 6 10.61 35.35 40.18
CA LEU A 6 10.10 34.91 38.89
C LEU A 6 11.12 34.59 37.77
N MET A 7 11.76 33.42 37.87
CA MET A 7 12.12 32.65 36.67
C MET A 7 11.47 31.27 36.76
N ILE A 8 10.16 31.24 36.51
CA ILE A 8 9.40 30.03 36.19
C ILE A 8 8.74 30.33 34.85
N GLY A 9 9.33 29.89 33.76
CA GLY A 9 8.79 30.16 32.44
C GLY A 9 9.54 29.42 31.34
N LEU A 10 8.85 28.43 30.76
CA LEU A 10 9.14 27.79 29.48
C LEU A 10 10.43 26.95 29.38
N LEU A 11 10.35 25.69 29.80
CA LEU A 11 11.16 24.61 29.23
C LEU A 11 10.39 23.28 29.30
N PHE A 12 9.16 23.30 28.81
CA PHE A 12 8.41 22.10 28.42
C PHE A 12 8.33 22.11 26.89
N ALA A 13 9.48 21.88 26.24
CA ALA A 13 9.49 21.56 24.83
C ALA A 13 8.97 20.13 24.71
N LEU A 14 7.65 20.01 24.52
CA LEU A 14 7.00 18.77 24.12
C LEU A 14 7.69 18.27 22.85
N ALA A 15 8.57 17.29 23.00
CA ALA A 15 8.93 16.40 21.91
C ALA A 15 7.68 15.56 21.61
N LEU A 16 6.78 16.11 20.78
CA LEU A 16 5.75 15.35 20.10
C LEU A 16 6.47 14.40 19.14
N THR A 17 6.92 13.26 19.67
CA THR A 17 7.28 12.10 18.86
C THR A 17 5.98 11.61 18.24
N ALA A 18 5.59 12.23 17.12
CA ALA A 18 4.51 11.74 16.29
C ALA A 18 4.93 10.36 15.79
N CYS A 19 4.37 9.32 16.40
CA CYS A 19 4.38 7.96 15.86
C CYS A 19 3.54 7.95 14.58
N ALA A 20 4.04 8.55 13.50
CA ALA A 20 3.51 8.37 12.17
C ALA A 20 4.17 7.13 11.56
N ALA A 21 3.36 6.26 10.95
CA ALA A 21 3.88 5.14 10.16
C ALA A 21 4.85 5.68 9.09
N GLU A 22 5.93 4.94 8.83
CA GLU A 22 6.94 5.34 7.85
C GLU A 22 6.29 5.55 6.48
N PRO A 23 6.51 6.69 5.81
CA PRO A 23 5.89 6.98 4.53
C PRO A 23 6.29 5.92 3.48
N PRO A 24 5.38 5.53 2.56
CA PRO A 24 5.72 4.64 1.47
C PRO A 24 6.85 5.21 0.59
N THR A 25 7.83 4.38 0.25
CA THR A 25 8.96 4.73 -0.63
C THR A 25 9.03 3.83 -1.86
N ALA A 26 9.84 4.18 -2.85
CA ALA A 26 10.07 3.31 -4.00
C ALA A 26 10.97 2.12 -3.61
N GLY A 27 10.68 0.93 -4.17
CA GLY A 27 11.49 -0.27 -4.02
C GLY A 27 12.35 -0.57 -5.24
N GLN A 28 13.19 -1.61 -5.17
CA GLN A 28 13.88 -2.12 -6.35
C GLN A 28 12.89 -2.81 -7.29
N LEU A 29 12.83 -2.39 -8.56
CA LEU A 29 11.98 -3.04 -9.57
C LEU A 29 12.45 -4.47 -9.85
N LEU A 30 11.53 -5.42 -9.72
CA LEU A 30 11.72 -6.85 -10.02
C LEU A 30 10.71 -7.31 -11.07
N ALA A 31 11.04 -8.42 -11.74
CA ALA A 31 10.05 -9.12 -12.55
C ALA A 31 8.98 -9.74 -11.65
N PHE A 32 7.75 -9.85 -12.14
CA PHE A 32 6.59 -10.27 -11.34
C PHE A 32 6.83 -11.61 -10.62
N GLY A 33 7.29 -12.63 -11.36
CA GLY A 33 7.58 -13.96 -10.81
C GLY A 33 8.71 -14.03 -9.77
N GLN A 34 9.51 -12.97 -9.63
CA GLN A 34 10.62 -12.92 -8.66
C GLN A 34 10.21 -12.29 -7.33
N VAL A 35 9.10 -11.55 -7.29
CA VAL A 35 8.69 -10.79 -6.09
C VAL A 35 8.53 -11.72 -4.89
N CYS A 36 7.84 -12.85 -5.09
CA CYS A 36 7.57 -13.82 -4.02
C CYS A 36 8.71 -14.81 -3.75
N ASP A 37 9.92 -14.56 -4.24
CA ASP A 37 11.09 -15.31 -3.79
C ASP A 37 11.32 -15.07 -2.29
N LYS A 38 11.57 -16.15 -1.54
CA LYS A 38 11.74 -16.04 -0.08
C LYS A 38 12.91 -15.15 0.35
N ALA A 39 13.89 -14.94 -0.52
CA ALA A 39 14.99 -14.01 -0.30
C ALA A 39 14.53 -12.54 -0.18
N ASN A 40 13.33 -12.21 -0.70
CA ASN A 40 12.77 -10.88 -0.62
C ASN A 40 11.92 -10.65 0.64
N ASP A 41 11.75 -11.64 1.52
CA ASP A 41 10.94 -11.48 2.73
C ASP A 41 11.44 -10.29 3.58
N GLY A 42 10.53 -9.36 3.86
CA GLY A 42 10.82 -8.10 4.55
C GLY A 42 11.59 -7.05 3.74
N GLN A 43 11.97 -7.35 2.49
CA GLN A 43 12.60 -6.38 1.58
C GLN A 43 11.55 -5.51 0.91
N ARG A 44 11.95 -4.28 0.59
CA ARG A 44 11.12 -3.35 -0.19
C ARG A 44 11.42 -3.47 -1.67
N VAL A 45 10.44 -3.95 -2.43
CA VAL A 45 10.56 -4.20 -3.88
C VAL A 45 9.48 -3.43 -4.62
N ALA A 46 9.64 -3.29 -5.94
CA ALA A 46 8.66 -2.73 -6.85
C ALA A 46 8.32 -3.75 -7.94
N VAL A 47 7.06 -3.74 -8.39
CA VAL A 47 6.57 -4.63 -9.45
C VAL A 47 5.47 -3.91 -10.23
N GLU A 48 5.38 -4.18 -11.52
CA GLU A 48 4.30 -3.67 -12.36
C GLU A 48 3.22 -4.71 -12.57
N GLY A 49 1.96 -4.26 -12.65
CA GLY A 49 0.82 -5.12 -12.87
C GLY A 49 -0.50 -4.37 -12.86
N TYR A 50 -1.59 -5.12 -12.76
CA TYR A 50 -2.96 -4.63 -12.74
C TYR A 50 -3.60 -4.97 -11.40
N LEU A 51 -4.17 -3.97 -10.72
CA LEU A 51 -4.87 -4.17 -9.46
C LEU A 51 -6.32 -4.59 -9.73
N LEU A 52 -6.81 -5.53 -8.93
CA LEU A 52 -8.19 -6.01 -8.93
C LEU A 52 -8.68 -6.14 -7.49
N LEU A 53 -9.99 -5.99 -7.31
CA LEU A 53 -10.65 -6.29 -6.04
C LEU A 53 -10.63 -7.82 -5.81
N PRO A 54 -10.56 -8.28 -4.54
CA PRO A 54 -10.75 -9.69 -4.23
C PRO A 54 -12.21 -10.10 -4.48
N ASP A 55 -12.52 -11.40 -4.49
CA ASP A 55 -13.90 -11.87 -4.74
C ASP A 55 -14.84 -11.46 -3.62
N GLU A 56 -14.31 -11.42 -2.39
CA GLU A 56 -14.99 -11.00 -1.19
C GLU A 56 -13.96 -10.37 -0.23
N PHE A 57 -14.38 -9.37 0.54
CA PHE A 57 -13.62 -8.85 1.67
C PHE A 57 -14.59 -8.36 2.75
N THR A 58 -14.12 -8.29 3.99
CA THR A 58 -14.92 -7.80 5.12
C THR A 58 -14.80 -6.30 5.26
N GLU A 59 -15.79 -5.67 5.90
CA GLU A 59 -15.71 -4.27 6.31
C GLU A 59 -14.57 -4.10 7.34
N SER A 60 -13.43 -3.66 6.84
CA SER A 60 -12.19 -3.45 7.59
C SER A 60 -11.59 -2.11 7.15
N SER A 61 -10.66 -1.55 7.92
CA SER A 61 -9.96 -0.32 7.53
C SER A 61 -9.00 -0.50 6.35
N SER A 62 -8.77 -1.74 5.91
CA SER A 62 -7.92 -2.10 4.78
C SER A 62 -8.45 -3.29 3.99
N VAL A 63 -7.99 -3.45 2.77
CA VAL A 63 -8.26 -4.61 1.92
C VAL A 63 -6.96 -5.10 1.30
N VAL A 64 -6.89 -6.39 0.99
CA VAL A 64 -5.80 -6.95 0.19
C VAL A 64 -6.27 -7.03 -1.26
N LEU A 65 -5.82 -6.09 -2.07
CA LEU A 65 -6.04 -6.12 -3.51
C LEU A 65 -5.20 -7.23 -4.15
N ARG A 66 -5.63 -7.71 -5.32
CA ARG A 66 -4.88 -8.68 -6.13
C ARG A 66 -4.15 -7.93 -7.23
N LEU A 67 -2.82 -8.01 -7.21
CA LEU A 67 -1.99 -7.52 -8.30
C LEU A 67 -1.69 -8.67 -9.26
N TYR A 68 -1.98 -8.48 -10.54
CA TYR A 68 -1.78 -9.45 -11.61
C TYR A 68 -0.72 -8.97 -12.61
N GLU A 69 0.12 -9.88 -13.11
CA GLU A 69 1.05 -9.56 -14.21
C GLU A 69 0.29 -9.26 -15.51
N VAL A 70 -0.74 -10.06 -15.77
CA VAL A 70 -1.61 -9.99 -16.95
C VAL A 70 -3.05 -10.28 -16.51
N LEU A 71 -4.04 -9.68 -17.16
CA LEU A 71 -5.46 -9.90 -16.86
C LEU A 71 -5.96 -11.25 -17.42
N ALA A 72 -5.46 -12.36 -16.85
CA ALA A 72 -5.85 -13.72 -17.22
C ALA A 72 -6.33 -14.51 -15.99
N VAL A 73 -7.34 -15.36 -16.18
CA VAL A 73 -8.06 -16.06 -15.10
C VAL A 73 -7.14 -16.89 -14.18
N ASP A 74 -6.12 -17.54 -14.75
CA ASP A 74 -5.21 -18.44 -14.01
C ASP A 74 -3.83 -17.83 -13.74
N SER A 75 -3.70 -16.51 -13.84
CA SER A 75 -2.41 -15.85 -13.64
C SER A 75 -2.04 -15.74 -12.15
N ALA A 76 -0.74 -15.78 -11.89
CA ALA A 76 -0.22 -15.59 -10.54
C ALA A 76 -0.59 -14.21 -10.01
N ARG A 77 -0.87 -14.14 -8.71
CA ARG A 77 -1.30 -12.93 -8.00
C ARG A 77 -0.42 -12.65 -6.79
N ILE A 78 -0.20 -11.37 -6.54
CA ILE A 78 0.48 -10.83 -5.36
C ILE A 78 -0.55 -10.03 -4.58
N GLY A 79 -0.65 -10.25 -3.27
CA GLY A 79 -1.53 -9.46 -2.42
C GLY A 79 -0.97 -8.04 -2.22
N VAL A 80 -1.81 -7.01 -2.22
CA VAL A 80 -1.40 -5.63 -1.92
C VAL A 80 -2.31 -5.05 -0.86
N THR A 81 -1.78 -4.81 0.34
CA THR A 81 -2.57 -4.27 1.46
C THR A 81 -2.75 -2.77 1.31
N VAL A 82 -3.98 -2.33 1.05
CA VAL A 82 -4.34 -0.92 0.84
C VAL A 82 -5.37 -0.49 1.87
N GLN A 83 -5.24 0.73 2.41
CA GLN A 83 -6.24 1.30 3.32
C GLN A 83 -7.37 1.94 2.52
N PHE A 84 -8.58 1.94 3.10
CA PHE A 84 -9.68 2.72 2.53
C PHE A 84 -9.49 4.22 2.80
N GLY A 85 -9.90 5.04 1.83
CA GLY A 85 -9.91 6.50 1.95
C GLY A 85 -9.69 7.19 0.60
N THR A 86 -9.43 8.50 0.64
CA THR A 86 -9.30 9.36 -0.55
C THR A 86 -7.95 10.05 -0.66
N ASP A 87 -7.03 9.73 0.25
CA ASP A 87 -5.67 10.25 0.22
C ASP A 87 -4.78 9.40 -0.69
N ALA A 88 -3.54 9.84 -0.91
CA ALA A 88 -2.55 9.10 -1.71
C ALA A 88 -2.32 7.68 -1.17
N ASN A 89 -2.23 6.70 -2.08
CA ASN A 89 -2.07 5.27 -1.82
C ASN A 89 -3.25 4.63 -1.06
N GLN A 90 -4.45 5.16 -1.23
CA GLN A 90 -5.68 4.61 -0.65
C GLN A 90 -6.68 4.19 -1.72
N LEU A 91 -7.56 3.28 -1.35
CA LEU A 91 -8.68 2.80 -2.16
C LEU A 91 -9.96 3.52 -1.73
N GLU A 92 -10.71 4.09 -2.67
CA GLU A 92 -12.03 4.65 -2.36
C GLU A 92 -12.96 3.57 -1.79
N ASN A 93 -13.94 3.96 -0.97
CA ASN A 93 -14.93 3.00 -0.47
C ASN A 93 -15.65 2.30 -1.62
N VAL A 94 -15.66 0.97 -1.56
CA VAL A 94 -16.27 0.08 -2.55
C VAL A 94 -17.68 -0.28 -2.08
N PRO A 95 -18.70 -0.27 -2.95
CA PRO A 95 -20.06 -0.66 -2.57
C PRO A 95 -20.12 -2.14 -2.17
N THR A 96 -21.14 -2.53 -1.39
CA THR A 96 -21.32 -3.93 -0.96
C THR A 96 -21.48 -4.90 -2.12
N GLN A 97 -22.10 -4.46 -3.21
CA GLN A 97 -22.16 -5.18 -4.47
C GLN A 97 -21.27 -4.43 -5.45
N TYR A 98 -20.10 -5.01 -5.75
CA TYR A 98 -19.11 -4.38 -6.60
C TYR A 98 -18.77 -5.24 -7.80
N THR A 99 -18.21 -4.57 -8.79
CA THR A 99 -17.60 -5.10 -9.99
C THR A 99 -16.17 -4.60 -10.09
N ASP A 100 -15.39 -5.11 -11.04
CA ASP A 100 -14.02 -4.62 -11.25
C ASP A 100 -13.97 -3.11 -11.54
N ASP A 101 -15.00 -2.57 -12.22
CA ASP A 101 -15.11 -1.14 -12.57
C ASP A 101 -15.28 -0.22 -11.35
N ASP A 102 -15.60 -0.77 -10.18
CA ASP A 102 -15.70 -0.01 -8.93
C ASP A 102 -14.34 0.24 -8.27
N LEU A 103 -13.25 -0.36 -8.79
CA LEU A 103 -11.90 -0.12 -8.31
C LEU A 103 -11.48 1.33 -8.59
N LYS A 104 -11.13 2.06 -7.52
CA LYS A 104 -10.59 3.43 -7.59
C LYS A 104 -9.49 3.63 -6.58
N VAL A 105 -8.25 3.51 -7.02
CA VAL A 105 -7.07 3.70 -6.16
C VAL A 105 -6.47 5.07 -6.45
N HIS A 106 -6.25 5.86 -5.40
CA HIS A 106 -5.52 7.10 -5.48
C HIS A 106 -4.02 6.80 -5.49
N THR A 107 -3.32 7.11 -6.58
CA THR A 107 -1.87 6.95 -6.68
C THR A 107 -1.14 7.98 -5.82
N ALA A 108 0.14 7.73 -5.55
CA ALA A 108 1.04 8.69 -4.89
C ALA A 108 1.12 10.03 -5.64
N GLY A 109 0.93 10.02 -6.96
CA GLY A 109 0.90 11.21 -7.81
C GLY A 109 -0.44 11.97 -7.79
N GLY A 110 -1.45 11.48 -7.05
CA GLY A 110 -2.77 12.09 -6.94
C GLY A 110 -3.74 11.76 -8.09
N GLN A 111 -3.39 10.82 -8.96
CA GLN A 111 -4.29 10.31 -10.00
C GLN A 111 -5.15 9.20 -9.43
N VAL A 112 -6.34 9.00 -10.00
CA VAL A 112 -7.16 7.82 -9.70
C VAL A 112 -6.94 6.81 -10.81
N VAL A 113 -6.57 5.59 -10.43
CA VAL A 113 -6.45 4.44 -11.32
C VAL A 113 -7.53 3.43 -11.00
N GLY A 114 -8.05 2.77 -12.03
CA GLY A 114 -9.08 1.76 -11.89
C GLY A 114 -8.68 0.44 -12.53
N TYR A 115 -9.69 -0.35 -12.85
CA TYR A 115 -9.51 -1.59 -13.57
C TYR A 115 -8.82 -1.35 -14.93
N GLN A 116 -7.94 -2.27 -15.32
CA GLN A 116 -7.10 -2.21 -16.55
C GLN A 116 -5.97 -1.18 -16.57
N ASP A 117 -5.88 -0.28 -15.59
CA ASP A 117 -4.73 0.61 -15.49
C ASP A 117 -3.50 -0.18 -15.00
N LYS A 118 -2.42 -0.12 -15.77
CA LYS A 118 -1.14 -0.70 -15.36
C LYS A 118 -0.48 0.24 -14.35
N VAL A 119 -0.17 -0.30 -13.18
CA VAL A 119 0.47 0.44 -12.09
C VAL A 119 1.82 -0.16 -11.75
N ARG A 120 2.67 0.64 -11.11
CA ARG A 120 3.83 0.17 -10.37
C ARG A 120 3.50 0.21 -8.88
N VAL A 121 3.66 -0.92 -8.21
CA VAL A 121 3.45 -1.05 -6.77
C VAL A 121 4.80 -1.34 -6.13
N SER A 122 5.25 -0.44 -5.25
CA SER A 122 6.35 -0.73 -4.32
C SER A 122 5.82 -1.07 -2.95
N GLY A 123 6.36 -2.09 -2.30
CA GLY A 123 5.95 -2.44 -0.94
C GLY A 123 6.94 -3.38 -0.28
N LYS A 124 6.76 -3.58 1.03
CA LYS A 124 7.55 -4.55 1.78
C LYS A 124 6.92 -5.93 1.61
N VAL A 125 7.71 -6.91 1.15
CA VAL A 125 7.23 -8.27 0.93
C VAL A 125 6.96 -8.94 2.28
N TYR A 126 5.82 -9.61 2.38
CA TYR A 126 5.49 -10.50 3.49
C TYR A 126 4.86 -11.79 2.96
N PHE A 127 4.85 -12.82 3.79
CA PHE A 127 4.24 -14.11 3.46
C PHE A 127 3.13 -14.42 4.47
N PRO A 128 1.90 -14.68 4.01
CA PRO A 128 0.79 -15.06 4.89
C PRO A 128 1.12 -16.29 5.75
N LEU A 129 0.62 -16.31 6.97
CA LEU A 129 0.75 -17.45 7.89
C LEU A 129 -0.23 -18.59 7.56
N VAL A 130 -1.30 -18.27 6.84
CA VAL A 130 -2.33 -19.20 6.36
C VAL A 130 -2.34 -19.16 4.85
N ASP A 131 -2.68 -20.29 4.22
CA ASP A 131 -2.78 -20.35 2.77
C ASP A 131 -3.81 -19.32 2.27
N GLN A 132 -3.36 -18.49 1.35
CA GLN A 132 -4.17 -17.51 0.63
C GLN A 132 -4.16 -17.86 -0.85
N ASP A 133 -4.96 -17.16 -1.62
CA ASP A 133 -4.99 -17.30 -3.08
C ASP A 133 -3.74 -16.70 -3.76
N PHE A 134 -2.86 -16.03 -3.01
CA PHE A 134 -1.56 -15.49 -3.43
C PHE A 134 -0.40 -16.06 -2.60
N ALA A 135 0.80 -16.15 -3.20
CA ALA A 135 2.00 -16.70 -2.55
C ALA A 135 2.67 -15.73 -1.56
N CYS A 136 2.60 -14.43 -1.84
CA CYS A 136 3.14 -13.36 -0.99
C CYS A 136 2.32 -12.08 -1.16
N GLY A 137 2.52 -11.11 -0.27
CA GLY A 137 1.91 -9.80 -0.38
C GLY A 137 2.88 -8.64 -0.17
N LEU A 138 2.40 -7.43 -0.44
CA LEU A 138 3.10 -6.16 -0.29
C LEU A 138 2.36 -5.31 0.75
N GLU A 139 3.05 -4.94 1.82
CA GLU A 139 2.57 -4.00 2.85
C GLU A 139 3.20 -2.61 2.69
N ASN A 140 2.53 -1.59 3.23
CA ASN A 140 2.91 -0.18 3.12
C ASN A 140 3.21 0.24 1.66
N PRO A 141 2.21 0.12 0.76
CA PRO A 141 2.45 0.27 -0.67
C PRO A 141 2.64 1.74 -1.08
N LEU A 142 3.54 1.96 -2.03
CA LEU A 142 3.60 3.15 -2.87
C LEU A 142 3.05 2.73 -4.25
N ILE A 143 1.95 3.33 -4.67
CA ILE A 143 1.23 3.01 -5.91
C ILE A 143 1.41 4.18 -6.88
N GLU A 144 2.01 3.90 -8.03
CA GLU A 144 2.33 4.89 -9.06
C GLU A 144 1.77 4.41 -10.40
N LEU A 145 1.54 5.32 -11.35
CA LEU A 145 1.34 4.89 -12.73
C LEU A 145 2.59 4.16 -13.22
N ALA A 146 2.40 3.03 -13.91
CA ALA A 146 3.50 2.42 -14.63
C ALA A 146 3.96 3.41 -15.72
N ALA A 147 5.27 3.54 -15.92
CA ALA A 147 5.77 4.31 -17.04
C ALA A 147 5.29 3.64 -18.32
N GLY A 148 4.55 4.37 -19.17
CA GLY A 148 4.18 3.86 -20.49
C GLY A 148 5.44 3.51 -21.27
N GLU A 149 5.54 2.27 -21.73
CA GLU A 149 6.57 1.81 -22.66
C GLU A 149 6.34 2.39 -24.07
#